data_AF-A0A9D5PB67-F1
#
_entry.id   AF-A0A9D5PB67-F1
#
_cell.length_a   1.000
_cell.length_b   1.000
_cell.length_c   1.000
_cell.angle_alpha   90.00
_cell.angle_beta   90.00
_cell.angle_gamma   90.00
#
_symmetry.space_group_name_H-M   'P 1'
#
loop_
_entity.id
_entity.type
_entity.pdbx_description
1 polymer ?
#
loop_
_entity_poly.entity_id
_entity_poly.type
_entity_poly.pdbx_seq_one_letter_code
_entity_poly.pdbx_strand_id
1 'polypeptide(L)'
;MKIPFKAIATAAVLTIGATAATAQTTQMVQIVEYNGKEAKTPIQGVGLTVNNAAAAMSDASGNLTLNFRTLHAGDQVQIRRIEKAGYEIFNLEAVEQWVISPQQAFQLVICKSDKIRALCDNYSQVASESYAKQLQQEKARLEEERKAGRLKEEQFKAELQQADDFYAQQLENLDLYVEKFAHFDLSELNEKEQAIIELVQKGQIDDAIAQYEQLNLVGQYQEQSKQIQKIQNTQDSLSVIRQEKVVARDSIGSIIKTMEEVKKNK
;
A
#
# COMPACT_ATOMS: atom_id res chain seq x y z
N MET A 1 -2.54 -86.40 -3.17
CA MET A 1 -2.10 -85.83 -4.46
C MET A 1 -2.32 -84.32 -4.39
N LYS A 2 -1.26 -83.51 -4.35
CA LYS A 2 -1.28 -82.03 -4.40
C LYS A 2 -1.67 -81.60 -5.83
N ILE A 3 -2.39 -80.51 -6.13
CA ILE A 3 -2.02 -79.06 -6.31
C ILE A 3 -3.24 -78.45 -7.10
N PRO A 4 -3.62 -77.13 -7.10
CA PRO A 4 -3.69 -76.09 -6.07
C PRO A 4 -5.00 -75.25 -6.06
N PHE A 5 -5.13 -74.46 -4.99
CA PHE A 5 -5.97 -73.28 -4.81
C PHE A 5 -5.72 -72.20 -5.88
N LYS A 6 -6.78 -71.66 -6.51
CA LYS A 6 -6.75 -70.32 -7.16
C LYS A 6 -7.69 -69.40 -6.39
N ALA A 7 -7.10 -68.48 -5.63
CA ALA A 7 -7.80 -67.37 -5.00
C ALA A 7 -8.18 -66.35 -6.09
N ILE A 8 -9.48 -66.07 -6.23
CA ILE A 8 -9.98 -64.94 -7.02
C ILE A 8 -10.10 -63.77 -6.05
N ALA A 9 -9.12 -62.88 -6.07
CA ALA A 9 -9.18 -61.60 -5.35
C ALA A 9 -9.88 -60.57 -6.24
N THR A 10 -11.14 -60.27 -5.92
CA THR A 10 -11.89 -59.19 -6.57
C THR A 10 -11.53 -57.87 -5.88
N ALA A 11 -10.58 -57.13 -6.47
CA ALA A 11 -10.25 -55.78 -6.04
C ALA A 11 -11.33 -54.80 -6.53
N ALA A 12 -12.17 -54.32 -5.63
CA ALA A 12 -13.05 -53.19 -5.90
C ALA A 12 -12.20 -51.90 -5.84
N VAL A 13 -11.86 -51.37 -7.02
CA VAL A 13 -11.26 -50.04 -7.15
C VAL A 13 -12.37 -49.01 -6.93
N LEU A 14 -12.42 -48.43 -5.74
CA LEU A 14 -13.27 -47.29 -5.43
C LEU A 14 -12.52 -46.03 -5.86
N THR A 15 -12.67 -45.65 -7.13
CA THR A 15 -12.13 -44.38 -7.66
C THR A 15 -12.97 -43.24 -7.09
N ILE A 16 -12.52 -42.65 -5.98
CA ILE A 16 -13.03 -41.36 -5.52
C ILE A 16 -12.52 -40.32 -6.52
N GLY A 17 -13.37 -39.95 -7.47
CA GLY A 17 -13.11 -38.84 -8.37
C GLY A 17 -13.04 -37.55 -7.57
N ALA A 18 -11.83 -37.02 -7.37
CA ALA A 18 -11.65 -35.64 -6.97
C ALA A 18 -12.12 -34.76 -8.15
N THR A 19 -13.35 -34.24 -8.07
CA THR A 19 -13.77 -33.15 -8.95
C THR A 19 -12.89 -31.95 -8.60
N ALA A 20 -11.84 -31.72 -9.39
CA ALA A 20 -11.09 -30.47 -9.34
C ALA A 20 -12.07 -29.36 -9.72
N ALA A 21 -12.57 -28.64 -8.72
CA ALA A 21 -13.23 -27.37 -8.95
C ALA A 21 -12.20 -26.49 -9.65
N THR A 22 -12.39 -26.23 -10.94
CA THR A 22 -11.53 -25.35 -11.71
C THR A 22 -11.62 -23.97 -11.07
N ALA A 23 -10.52 -23.49 -10.50
CA ALA A 23 -10.42 -22.12 -10.02
C ALA A 23 -10.74 -21.19 -11.19
N GLN A 24 -11.59 -20.20 -10.96
CA GLN A 24 -11.93 -19.21 -11.99
C GLN A 24 -10.82 -18.17 -12.11
N THR A 25 -10.18 -17.83 -10.99
CA THR A 25 -9.03 -16.94 -10.96
C THR A 25 -8.09 -17.33 -9.83
N THR A 26 -6.79 -17.25 -10.12
CA THR A 26 -5.72 -17.57 -9.17
C THR A 26 -4.95 -16.30 -8.85
N GLN A 27 -4.68 -16.08 -7.56
CA GLN A 27 -3.87 -14.97 -7.06
C GLN A 27 -2.66 -15.52 -6.32
N MET A 28 -1.47 -15.07 -6.73
CA MET A 28 -0.24 -15.33 -6.00
C MET A 28 -0.11 -14.32 -4.87
N VAL A 29 0.32 -14.79 -3.70
CA VAL A 29 0.57 -13.93 -2.54
C VAL A 29 1.94 -14.25 -1.99
N GLN A 30 2.73 -13.22 -1.71
CA GLN A 30 4.00 -13.34 -1.04
C GLN A 30 3.90 -12.71 0.35
N ILE A 31 4.18 -13.49 1.37
CA ILE A 31 4.20 -13.06 2.76
C ILE A 31 5.65 -12.74 3.14
N VAL A 32 5.86 -11.50 3.60
CA VAL A 32 7.19 -11.01 3.96
C VAL A 32 7.18 -10.29 5.31
N GLU A 33 8.30 -10.34 6.02
CA GLU A 33 8.52 -9.64 7.29
C GLU A 33 9.09 -8.23 7.04
N TYR A 34 8.52 -7.24 7.73
CA TYR A 34 9.05 -5.88 7.76
C TYR A 34 10.33 -5.78 8.60
N ASN A 35 11.43 -5.43 7.93
CA ASN A 35 12.76 -5.38 8.53
C ASN A 35 13.27 -3.95 8.81
N GLY A 36 12.40 -2.94 8.76
CA GLY A 36 12.83 -1.55 8.85
C GLY A 36 13.31 -1.07 7.49
N LYS A 37 14.53 -0.55 7.41
CA LYS A 37 15.15 -0.08 6.15
C LYS A 37 15.69 -1.23 5.29
N GLU A 38 15.97 -2.36 5.93
CA GLU A 38 16.51 -3.54 5.26
C GLU A 38 15.48 -4.20 4.36
N ALA A 39 15.96 -4.96 3.38
CA ALA A 39 15.10 -5.73 2.50
C ALA A 39 14.17 -6.67 3.30
N LYS A 40 12.91 -6.71 2.87
CA LYS A 40 11.91 -7.60 3.44
C LYS A 40 12.30 -9.07 3.20
N THR A 41 12.06 -9.92 4.20
CA THR A 41 12.42 -11.34 4.13
C THR A 41 11.17 -12.21 4.08
N PRO A 42 11.14 -13.29 3.28
CA PRO A 42 9.98 -14.18 3.24
C PRO A 42 9.70 -14.83 4.58
N ILE A 43 8.42 -15.07 4.89
CA ILE A 43 8.01 -15.72 6.14
C ILE A 43 7.10 -16.92 5.90
N GLN A 44 7.50 -18.06 6.45
CA GLN A 44 6.78 -19.33 6.38
C GLN A 44 5.70 -19.44 7.46
N GLY A 45 4.67 -20.24 7.16
CA GLY A 45 3.71 -20.71 8.15
C GLY A 45 2.70 -19.65 8.56
N VAL A 46 2.47 -18.65 7.71
CA VAL A 46 1.42 -17.64 7.91
C VAL A 46 0.15 -18.17 7.26
N GLY A 47 -0.89 -18.36 8.08
CA GLY A 47 -2.20 -18.76 7.60
C GLY A 47 -2.97 -17.57 7.04
N LEU A 48 -3.59 -17.73 5.88
CA LEU A 48 -4.44 -16.73 5.25
C LEU A 48 -5.80 -17.35 4.89
N THR A 49 -6.86 -16.74 5.40
CA THR A 49 -8.24 -17.09 5.07
C THR A 49 -8.94 -15.88 4.48
N VAL A 50 -9.51 -16.05 3.29
CA VAL A 50 -10.28 -15.02 2.57
C VAL A 50 -11.64 -15.58 2.16
N ASN A 51 -12.57 -14.70 1.78
CA ASN A 51 -13.82 -15.12 1.16
C ASN A 51 -13.58 -15.76 -0.22
N ASN A 52 -14.41 -16.74 -0.57
CA ASN A 52 -14.43 -17.39 -1.90
C ASN A 52 -13.15 -18.15 -2.33
N ALA A 53 -12.19 -18.35 -1.43
CA ALA A 53 -11.05 -19.25 -1.61
C ALA A 53 -10.88 -20.17 -0.40
N ALA A 54 -10.20 -21.31 -0.60
CA ALA A 54 -9.79 -22.16 0.53
C ALA A 54 -8.71 -21.46 1.36
N ALA A 55 -8.65 -21.78 2.66
CA ALA A 55 -7.56 -21.33 3.52
C ALA A 55 -6.22 -21.83 2.97
N ALA A 56 -5.21 -20.97 3.01
CA ALA A 56 -3.87 -21.25 2.52
C ALA A 56 -2.83 -20.90 3.59
N MET A 57 -1.62 -21.45 3.45
CA MET A 57 -0.51 -21.19 4.36
C MET A 57 0.76 -20.94 3.55
N SER A 58 1.59 -19.98 3.97
CA SER A 58 2.83 -19.66 3.28
C SER A 58 3.89 -20.77 3.41
N ASP A 59 4.58 -21.04 2.29
CA ASP A 59 5.70 -21.97 2.21
C ASP A 59 7.02 -21.38 2.72
N ALA A 60 8.12 -22.12 2.61
CA ALA A 60 9.46 -21.69 3.05
C ALA A 60 9.96 -20.42 2.32
N SER A 61 9.44 -20.14 1.13
CA SER A 61 9.73 -18.95 0.33
C SER A 61 8.72 -17.84 0.56
N GLY A 62 7.85 -17.97 1.58
CA GLY A 62 6.79 -17.02 1.90
C GLY A 62 5.63 -17.02 0.91
N ASN A 63 5.58 -17.95 -0.05
CA ASN A 63 4.57 -17.93 -1.08
C ASN A 63 3.34 -18.72 -0.67
N LEU A 64 2.16 -18.23 -1.07
CA LEU A 64 0.92 -19.01 -1.08
C LEU A 64 0.10 -18.67 -2.31
N THR A 65 -0.90 -19.49 -2.59
CA THR A 65 -1.80 -19.32 -3.73
C THR A 65 -3.24 -19.36 -3.28
N LEU A 66 -4.01 -18.34 -3.66
CA LEU A 66 -5.45 -18.29 -3.46
C LEU A 66 -6.14 -18.65 -4.78
N ASN A 67 -7.01 -19.64 -4.71
CA ASN A 67 -7.80 -20.12 -5.84
C ASN A 67 -9.26 -19.71 -5.63
N PHE A 68 -9.69 -18.65 -6.31
CA PHE A 68 -11.03 -18.11 -6.21
C PHE A 68 -12.00 -18.88 -7.10
N ARG A 69 -13.16 -19.23 -6.54
CA ARG A 69 -14.19 -20.00 -7.25
C ARG A 69 -15.10 -19.13 -8.12
N THR A 70 -15.34 -17.90 -7.71
CA THR A 70 -16.36 -17.01 -8.28
C THR A 70 -15.87 -15.58 -8.52
N LEU A 71 -14.70 -15.22 -8.01
CA LEU A 71 -14.12 -13.88 -8.17
C LEU A 71 -13.21 -13.83 -9.41
N HIS A 72 -13.16 -12.66 -10.03
CA HIS A 72 -12.41 -12.34 -11.24
C HIS A 72 -11.34 -11.29 -10.96
N ALA A 73 -10.45 -11.08 -11.94
CA ALA A 73 -9.52 -9.96 -11.89
C ALA A 73 -10.27 -8.61 -11.73
N GLY A 74 -9.81 -7.79 -10.80
CA GLY A 74 -10.43 -6.52 -10.42
C GLY A 74 -11.43 -6.60 -9.26
N ASP A 75 -11.90 -7.81 -8.88
CA ASP A 75 -12.78 -7.96 -7.72
C ASP A 75 -11.99 -7.75 -6.41
N GLN A 76 -12.64 -7.16 -5.40
CA GLN A 76 -12.04 -6.93 -4.08
C GLN A 76 -11.90 -8.25 -3.30
N VAL A 77 -10.75 -8.44 -2.66
CA VAL A 77 -10.49 -9.57 -1.77
C VAL A 77 -10.92 -9.21 -0.36
N GLN A 78 -11.84 -9.99 0.22
CA GLN A 78 -12.26 -9.83 1.61
C GLN A 78 -11.50 -10.82 2.50
N ILE A 79 -10.56 -10.30 3.29
CA ILE A 79 -9.81 -11.11 4.26
C ILE A 79 -10.69 -11.42 5.48
N ARG A 80 -10.71 -12.70 5.88
CA ARG A 80 -11.34 -13.12 7.14
C ARG A 80 -10.35 -13.18 8.28
N ARG A 81 -9.16 -13.74 8.03
CA ARG A 81 -8.17 -13.99 9.07
C ARG A 81 -6.77 -14.14 8.48
N ILE A 82 -5.79 -13.55 9.17
CA ILE A 82 -4.36 -13.77 8.97
C ILE A 82 -3.81 -14.28 10.31
N GLU A 83 -3.06 -15.39 10.28
CA GLU A 83 -2.65 -16.10 11.49
C GLU A 83 -1.14 -16.33 11.50
N LYS A 84 -0.46 -15.61 12.40
CA LYS A 84 0.90 -15.90 12.84
C LYS A 84 1.09 -15.32 14.25
N ALA A 85 1.41 -16.16 15.22
CA ALA A 85 1.56 -15.69 16.60
C ALA A 85 2.70 -14.68 16.75
N GLY A 86 2.43 -13.56 17.41
CA GLY A 86 3.40 -12.48 17.65
C GLY A 86 3.63 -11.54 16.45
N TYR A 87 2.78 -11.64 15.43
CA TYR A 87 2.86 -10.79 14.24
C TYR A 87 1.52 -10.09 13.98
N GLU A 88 1.62 -8.91 13.39
CA GLU A 88 0.51 -8.05 12.98
C GLU A 88 0.69 -7.64 11.51
N ILE A 89 -0.41 -7.23 10.88
CA ILE A 89 -0.39 -6.76 9.49
C ILE A 89 0.24 -5.38 9.47
N PHE A 90 1.30 -5.22 8.70
CA PHE A 90 2.00 -3.95 8.60
C PHE A 90 1.42 -3.05 7.51
N ASN A 91 1.07 -3.61 6.35
CA ASN A 91 0.50 -2.87 5.22
C ASN A 91 -1.04 -2.95 5.18
N LEU A 92 -1.72 -2.59 6.29
CA LEU A 92 -3.17 -2.75 6.43
C LEU A 92 -3.97 -2.04 5.33
N GLU A 93 -3.61 -0.80 4.97
CA GLU A 93 -4.32 -0.05 3.93
C GLU A 93 -4.28 -0.77 2.57
N ALA A 94 -3.10 -1.30 2.19
CA ALA A 94 -2.95 -2.08 0.96
C ALA A 94 -3.76 -3.38 1.00
N VAL A 95 -3.87 -3.99 2.18
CA VAL A 95 -4.70 -5.18 2.42
C VAL A 95 -6.19 -4.87 2.31
N GLU A 96 -6.66 -3.75 2.85
CA GLU A 96 -8.07 -3.33 2.79
C GLU A 96 -8.51 -2.97 1.36
N GLN A 97 -7.60 -2.41 0.57
CA GLN A 97 -7.83 -2.03 -0.83
C GLN A 97 -7.47 -3.14 -1.82
N TRP A 98 -7.16 -4.35 -1.34
CA TRP A 98 -6.67 -5.43 -2.19
C TRP A 98 -7.71 -5.88 -3.22
N VAL A 99 -7.35 -5.74 -4.50
CA VAL A 99 -8.08 -6.29 -5.65
C VAL A 99 -7.30 -7.43 -6.31
N ILE A 100 -8.01 -8.39 -6.89
CA ILE A 100 -7.41 -9.54 -7.56
C ILE A 100 -6.67 -9.10 -8.83
N SER A 101 -5.38 -9.39 -8.89
CA SER A 101 -4.49 -9.16 -10.02
C SER A 101 -3.69 -10.43 -10.33
N PRO A 102 -4.14 -11.26 -11.29
CA PRO A 102 -3.48 -12.55 -11.58
C PRO A 102 -2.05 -12.41 -12.11
N GLN A 103 -1.70 -11.23 -12.64
CA GLN A 103 -0.39 -10.94 -13.22
C GLN A 103 0.64 -10.49 -12.18
N GLN A 104 0.19 -10.02 -11.01
CA GLN A 104 1.06 -9.46 -9.99
C GLN A 104 0.81 -10.17 -8.66
N ALA A 105 1.88 -10.67 -8.05
CA ALA A 105 1.78 -11.21 -6.71
C ALA A 105 1.41 -10.08 -5.74
N PHE A 106 0.42 -10.33 -4.87
CA PHE A 106 0.11 -9.42 -3.79
C PHE A 106 1.12 -9.62 -2.67
N GLN A 107 1.78 -8.55 -2.23
CA GLN A 107 2.72 -8.61 -1.12
C GLN A 107 1.98 -8.28 0.18
N LEU A 108 1.89 -9.27 1.06
CA LEU A 108 1.35 -9.10 2.40
C LEU A 108 2.53 -8.95 3.37
N VAL A 109 2.66 -7.75 3.93
CA VAL A 109 3.75 -7.39 4.83
C VAL A 109 3.25 -7.55 6.26
N ILE A 110 3.94 -8.35 7.05
CA ILE A 110 3.68 -8.47 8.48
C ILE A 110 4.89 -8.04 9.28
N CYS A 111 4.66 -7.58 10.50
CA CYS A 111 5.70 -7.15 11.41
C CYS A 111 5.48 -7.81 12.76
N LYS A 112 6.55 -8.02 13.52
CA LYS A 112 6.42 -8.49 14.90
C LYS A 112 5.72 -7.43 15.74
N SER A 113 4.77 -7.85 16.56
CA SER A 113 3.98 -6.98 17.44
C SER A 113 4.84 -6.13 18.38
N ASP A 114 5.94 -6.69 18.89
CA ASP A 114 6.88 -5.99 19.77
C ASP A 114 7.64 -4.87 19.04
N LYS A 115 7.95 -5.07 17.76
CA LYS A 115 8.61 -4.07 16.92
C LYS A 115 7.69 -2.90 16.58
N ILE A 116 6.42 -3.16 16.24
CA ILE A 116 5.42 -2.10 16.07
C ILE A 116 5.27 -1.31 17.38
N ARG A 117 5.12 -2.00 18.51
CA ARG A 117 5.03 -1.34 19.82
C ARG A 117 6.25 -0.46 20.12
N ALA A 118 7.46 -0.96 19.88
CA ALA A 118 8.67 -0.18 20.07
C ALA A 118 8.73 1.08 19.18
N LEU A 119 8.21 1.00 17.94
CA LEU A 119 8.08 2.16 17.07
C LEU A 119 7.06 3.16 17.64
N CYS A 120 5.88 2.69 18.06
CA CYS A 120 4.87 3.53 18.68
C CYS A 120 5.42 4.23 19.93
N ASP A 121 6.05 3.49 20.83
CA ASP A 121 6.65 4.04 22.06
C ASP A 121 7.68 5.14 21.75
N ASN A 122 8.55 4.89 20.76
CA ASN A 122 9.55 5.88 20.34
C ASN A 122 8.91 7.15 19.78
N TYR A 123 7.96 7.02 18.85
CA TYR A 123 7.29 8.19 18.26
C TYR A 123 6.46 8.97 19.28
N SER A 124 5.75 8.26 20.17
CA SER A 124 5.01 8.88 21.28
C SER A 124 5.92 9.69 22.18
N GLN A 125 7.06 9.11 22.58
CA GLN A 125 8.03 9.79 23.42
C GLN A 125 8.58 11.04 22.74
N VAL A 126 9.10 10.88 21.52
CA VAL A 126 9.73 11.97 20.78
C VAL A 126 8.76 13.13 20.53
N ALA A 127 7.53 12.83 20.08
CA ALA A 127 6.54 13.86 19.81
C ALA A 127 6.10 14.57 21.09
N SER A 128 5.86 13.83 22.18
CA SER A 128 5.49 14.41 23.48
C SER A 128 6.57 15.33 24.03
N GLU A 129 7.84 14.92 23.93
CA GLU A 129 8.99 15.72 24.33
C GLU A 129 9.11 17.00 23.49
N SER A 130 8.90 16.88 22.17
CA SER A 130 8.90 18.01 21.25
C SER A 130 7.81 19.03 21.59
N TYR A 131 6.56 18.56 21.77
CA TYR A 131 5.44 19.44 22.15
C TYR A 131 5.66 20.11 23.51
N ALA A 132 6.20 19.36 24.49
CA ALA A 132 6.51 19.93 25.81
C ALA A 132 7.59 21.02 25.71
N LYS A 133 8.63 20.80 24.90
CA LYS A 133 9.67 21.79 24.63
C LYS A 133 9.11 23.05 23.95
N GLN A 134 8.25 22.88 22.95
CA GLN A 134 7.60 24.00 22.26
C GLN A 134 6.73 24.82 23.22
N LEU A 135 5.93 24.15 24.06
CA LEU A 135 5.13 24.83 25.08
C LEU A 135 6.01 25.62 26.06
N GLN A 136 7.10 25.02 26.54
CA GLN A 136 8.04 25.71 27.45
C GLN A 136 8.67 26.94 26.81
N GLN A 137 9.10 26.83 25.55
CA GLN A 137 9.67 27.95 24.80
C GLN A 137 8.66 29.08 24.62
N GLU A 138 7.42 28.75 24.28
CA GLU A 138 6.37 29.74 24.09
C GLU A 138 5.99 30.43 25.41
N LYS A 139 5.86 29.67 26.50
CA LYS A 139 5.65 30.23 27.84
C LYS A 139 6.78 31.18 28.27
N ALA A 140 8.03 30.81 27.97
CA ALA A 140 9.18 31.67 28.24
C ALA A 140 9.14 32.97 27.41
N ARG A 141 8.82 32.87 26.10
CA ARG A 141 8.66 34.03 25.21
C ARG A 141 7.59 34.99 25.72
N LEU A 142 6.41 34.49 26.07
CA LEU A 142 5.30 35.28 26.61
C LEU A 142 5.70 36.00 27.91
N GLU A 143 6.41 35.31 28.79
CA GLU A 143 6.87 35.89 30.06
C GLU A 143 7.94 36.98 29.86
N GLU A 144 8.84 36.81 28.89
CA GLU A 144 9.79 37.85 28.50
C GLU A 144 9.10 39.09 27.91
N GLU A 145 8.11 38.91 27.04
CA GLU A 145 7.34 40.00 26.46
C GLU A 145 6.51 40.76 27.49
N ARG A 146 5.92 40.04 28.45
CA ARG A 146 5.24 40.64 29.61
C ARG A 146 6.20 41.47 30.45
N LYS A 147 7.37 40.94 30.80
CA LYS A 147 8.42 41.67 31.56
C LYS A 147 8.95 42.88 30.81
N ALA A 148 9.04 42.81 29.49
CA ALA A 148 9.44 43.92 28.63
C ALA A 148 8.34 44.99 28.44
N GLY A 149 7.15 44.81 29.05
CA GLY A 149 6.02 45.72 28.93
C GLY A 149 5.34 45.72 27.55
N ARG A 150 5.67 44.73 26.70
CA ARG A 150 5.10 44.58 25.34
C ARG A 150 3.76 43.86 25.35
N LEU A 151 3.50 43.10 26.41
CA LEU A 151 2.25 42.35 26.61
C LEU A 151 1.52 42.86 27.85
N LYS A 152 0.22 43.16 27.73
CA LYS A 152 -0.62 43.49 28.90
C LYS A 152 -1.00 42.22 29.66
N GLU A 153 -1.24 42.36 30.95
CA GLU A 153 -1.57 41.23 31.84
C GLU A 153 -2.77 40.39 31.36
N GLU A 154 -3.81 41.03 30.82
CA GLU A 154 -4.99 40.33 30.30
C GLU A 154 -4.67 39.54 29.02
N GLN A 155 -3.86 40.13 28.12
CA GLN A 155 -3.41 39.46 26.89
C GLN A 155 -2.47 38.29 27.22
N PHE A 156 -1.58 38.47 28.19
CA PHE A 156 -0.69 37.42 28.69
C PHE A 156 -1.45 36.19 29.15
N LYS A 157 -2.49 36.36 29.97
CA LYS A 157 -3.29 35.23 30.46
C LYS A 157 -4.03 34.53 29.33
N ALA A 158 -4.57 35.28 28.37
CA ALA A 158 -5.27 34.72 27.22
C ALA A 158 -4.32 33.91 26.32
N GLU A 159 -3.15 34.45 25.99
CA GLU A 159 -2.14 33.77 25.17
C GLU A 159 -1.55 32.55 25.88
N LEU A 160 -1.34 32.62 27.19
CA LEU A 160 -0.90 31.49 27.99
C LEU A 160 -1.91 30.33 27.97
N GLN A 161 -3.20 30.66 28.14
CA GLN A 161 -4.27 29.67 28.04
C GLN A 161 -4.34 29.06 26.63
N GLN A 162 -4.22 29.89 25.59
CA GLN A 162 -4.21 29.42 24.21
C GLN A 162 -3.04 28.47 23.92
N ALA A 163 -1.85 28.74 24.48
CA ALA A 163 -0.70 27.86 24.36
C ALA A 163 -0.95 26.50 25.04
N ASP A 164 -1.57 26.51 26.23
CA ASP A 164 -1.94 25.29 26.95
C ASP A 164 -3.03 24.48 26.23
N ASP A 165 -4.05 25.16 25.69
CA ASP A 165 -5.13 24.52 24.91
C ASP A 165 -4.57 23.89 23.62
N PHE A 166 -3.67 24.60 22.93
CA PHE A 166 -3.01 24.07 21.74
C PHE A 166 -2.17 22.84 22.05
N TYR A 167 -1.40 22.86 23.15
CA TYR A 167 -0.63 21.70 23.59
C TYR A 167 -1.53 20.50 23.89
N ALA A 168 -2.64 20.70 24.62
CA ALA A 168 -3.61 19.65 24.90
C ALA A 168 -4.18 19.04 23.61
N GLN A 169 -4.55 19.89 22.64
CA GLN A 169 -5.05 19.44 21.34
C GLN A 169 -4.00 18.63 20.56
N GLN A 170 -2.71 18.99 20.63
CA GLN A 170 -1.65 18.21 19.98
C GLN A 170 -1.51 16.81 20.61
N LEU A 171 -1.61 16.72 21.94
CA LEU A 171 -1.58 15.43 22.64
C LEU A 171 -2.80 14.56 22.31
N GLU A 172 -4.00 15.14 22.16
CA GLU A 172 -5.20 14.38 21.77
C GLU A 172 -5.06 13.72 20.40
N ASN A 173 -4.33 14.35 19.47
CA ASN A 173 -4.12 13.81 18.13
C ASN A 173 -2.87 12.92 18.02
N LEU A 174 -2.08 12.81 19.09
CA LEU A 174 -0.78 12.14 19.06
C LEU A 174 -0.91 10.67 18.67
N ASP A 175 -1.84 9.94 19.28
CA ASP A 175 -2.04 8.50 19.02
C ASP A 175 -2.30 8.22 17.54
N LEU A 176 -3.12 9.06 16.88
CA LEU A 176 -3.40 8.93 15.45
C LEU A 176 -2.15 9.11 14.59
N TYR A 177 -1.29 10.07 14.94
CA TYR A 177 -0.05 10.29 14.19
C TYR A 177 0.96 9.18 14.44
N VAL A 178 1.11 8.75 15.69
CA VAL A 178 2.01 7.67 16.09
C VAL A 178 1.70 6.39 15.34
N GLU A 179 0.43 6.00 15.26
CA GLU A 179 0.00 4.83 14.51
C GLU A 179 0.38 4.91 13.02
N LYS A 180 0.21 6.08 12.39
CA LYS A 180 0.60 6.29 10.99
C LYS A 180 2.11 6.18 10.77
N PHE A 181 2.91 6.78 11.65
CA PHE A 181 4.37 6.73 11.54
C PHE A 181 4.93 5.34 11.85
N ALA A 182 4.33 4.60 12.77
CA ALA A 182 4.73 3.24 13.10
C ALA A 182 4.54 2.25 11.94
N HIS A 183 3.55 2.50 11.08
CA HIS A 183 3.25 1.69 9.90
C HIS A 183 3.90 2.19 8.60
N PHE A 184 4.81 3.17 8.69
CA PHE A 184 5.50 3.70 7.51
C PHE A 184 6.59 2.74 7.04
N ASP A 185 6.47 2.25 5.80
CA ASP A 185 7.40 1.25 5.27
C ASP A 185 8.70 1.88 4.78
N LEU A 186 9.69 1.91 5.66
CA LEU A 186 11.01 2.48 5.37
C LEU A 186 11.74 1.79 4.21
N SER A 187 11.44 0.51 3.92
CA SER A 187 12.09 -0.21 2.82
C SER A 187 11.60 0.22 1.44
N GLU A 188 10.47 0.92 1.38
CA GLU A 188 9.91 1.47 0.13
C GLU A 188 10.34 2.93 -0.12
N LEU A 189 10.99 3.54 0.86
CA LEU A 189 11.49 4.90 0.78
C LEU A 189 12.86 4.97 0.14
N ASN A 190 13.13 6.08 -0.55
CA ASN A 190 14.47 6.39 -1.00
C ASN A 190 15.37 6.86 0.16
N GLU A 191 16.68 6.93 -0.07
CA GLU A 191 17.68 7.29 0.96
C GLU A 191 17.40 8.64 1.64
N LYS A 192 16.90 9.64 0.91
CA LYS A 192 16.60 10.96 1.48
C LYS A 192 15.38 10.93 2.39
N GLU A 193 14.34 10.23 1.96
CA GLU A 193 13.12 10.02 2.76
C GLU A 193 13.44 9.23 4.03
N GLN A 194 14.26 8.18 3.93
CA GLN A 194 14.72 7.43 5.10
C GLN A 194 15.49 8.33 6.09
N ALA A 195 16.37 9.20 5.60
CA ALA A 195 17.11 10.15 6.44
C ALA A 195 16.19 11.13 7.18
N ILE A 196 15.11 11.59 6.54
CA ILE A 196 14.10 12.44 7.18
C ILE A 196 13.40 11.67 8.32
N ILE A 197 12.97 10.44 8.08
CA ILE A 197 12.31 9.64 9.12
C ILE A 197 13.27 9.34 10.28
N GLU A 198 14.56 9.13 10.02
CA GLU A 198 15.55 9.00 11.09
C GLU A 198 15.67 10.24 11.98
N LEU A 199 15.63 11.43 11.39
CA LEU A 199 15.65 12.68 12.16
C LEU A 199 14.42 12.78 13.04
N VAL A 200 13.24 12.40 12.52
CA VAL A 200 12.02 12.29 13.31
C VAL A 200 12.20 11.30 14.46
N GLN A 201 12.73 10.10 14.20
CA GLN A 201 12.95 9.09 15.25
C GLN A 201 13.94 9.53 16.33
N LYS A 202 14.85 10.47 16.02
CA LYS A 202 15.82 11.07 16.96
C LYS A 202 15.30 12.33 17.66
N GLY A 203 14.09 12.79 17.36
CA GLY A 203 13.51 14.04 17.87
C GLY A 203 14.10 15.31 17.28
N GLN A 204 14.83 15.20 16.16
CA GLN A 204 15.35 16.34 15.41
C GLN A 204 14.30 16.85 14.42
N ILE A 205 13.14 17.27 14.94
CA ILE A 205 11.95 17.59 14.14
C ILE A 205 12.20 18.78 13.20
N ASP A 206 12.89 19.83 13.66
CA ASP A 206 13.18 21.01 12.84
C ASP A 206 14.07 20.67 11.64
N ASP A 207 15.10 19.85 11.86
CA ASP A 207 15.99 19.36 10.79
C ASP A 207 15.22 18.45 9.81
N ALA A 208 14.33 17.61 10.33
CA ALA A 208 13.48 16.74 9.51
C ALA A 208 12.55 17.55 8.59
N ILE A 209 11.90 18.59 9.13
CA ILE A 209 11.03 19.50 8.39
C ILE A 209 11.84 20.23 7.31
N ALA A 210 12.99 20.79 7.66
CA ALA A 210 13.83 21.50 6.71
C ALA A 210 14.29 20.59 5.54
N GLN A 211 14.62 19.32 5.80
CA GLN A 211 14.96 18.36 4.75
C GLN A 211 13.74 17.94 3.92
N TYR A 212 12.58 17.75 4.56
CA TYR A 212 11.34 17.43 3.88
C TYR A 212 10.92 18.55 2.91
N GLU A 213 11.00 19.80 3.33
CA GLU A 213 10.67 20.97 2.48
C GLU A 213 11.58 21.05 1.25
N GLN A 214 12.86 20.69 1.38
CA GLN A 214 13.81 20.64 0.26
C GLN A 214 13.46 19.59 -0.80
N LEU A 215 12.69 18.55 -0.45
CA LEU A 215 12.20 17.58 -1.44
C LEU A 215 11.22 18.22 -2.42
N ASN A 216 10.55 19.33 -2.05
CA ASN A 216 9.58 20.04 -2.91
C ASN A 216 8.56 19.10 -3.57
N LEU A 217 8.03 18.13 -2.81
CA LEU A 217 7.13 17.10 -3.34
C LEU A 217 5.86 17.69 -3.97
N VAL A 218 5.34 18.79 -3.41
CA VAL A 218 4.20 19.52 -4.00
C VAL A 218 4.54 20.06 -5.38
N GLY A 219 5.71 20.67 -5.55
CA GLY A 219 6.17 21.15 -6.85
C GLY A 219 6.35 20.01 -7.84
N GLN A 220 6.92 18.88 -7.40
CA GLN A 220 7.07 17.69 -8.23
C GLN A 220 5.71 17.13 -8.67
N TYR A 221 4.75 17.02 -7.76
CA TYR A 221 3.39 16.57 -8.06
C TYR A 221 2.70 17.46 -9.09
N GLN A 222 2.79 18.78 -8.91
CA GLN A 222 2.21 19.75 -9.85
C GLN A 222 2.82 19.63 -11.25
N GLU A 223 4.14 19.42 -11.33
CA GLU A 223 4.84 19.25 -12.61
C GLU A 223 4.44 17.94 -13.30
N GLN A 224 4.41 16.82 -12.56
CA GLN A 224 3.93 15.53 -13.09
C GLN A 224 2.48 15.62 -13.58
N SER A 225 1.61 16.29 -12.83
CA SER A 225 0.20 16.50 -13.22
C SER A 225 0.08 17.27 -14.55
N LYS A 226 0.91 18.31 -14.75
CA LYS A 226 0.95 19.05 -16.02
C LYS A 226 1.44 18.17 -17.17
N GLN A 227 2.44 17.33 -16.94
CA GLN A 227 2.96 16.42 -17.95
C GLN A 227 1.92 15.37 -18.36
N ILE A 228 1.23 14.77 -17.39
CA ILE A 228 0.12 13.83 -17.64
C ILE A 228 -0.96 14.51 -18.48
N GLN A 229 -1.37 15.74 -18.14
CA GLN A 229 -2.36 16.48 -18.93
C GLN A 229 -1.90 16.72 -20.37
N LYS A 230 -0.62 17.06 -20.57
CA LYS A 230 -0.06 17.26 -21.92
C LYS A 230 -0.04 15.95 -22.72
N ILE A 231 0.28 14.83 -22.09
CA ILE A 231 0.24 13.51 -22.71
C ILE A 231 -1.18 13.17 -23.13
N GLN A 232 -2.17 13.38 -22.25
CA GLN A 232 -3.59 13.15 -22.54
C GLN A 232 -4.05 13.97 -23.76
N ASN A 233 -3.79 15.29 -23.77
CA ASN A 233 -4.15 16.14 -24.91
C ASN A 233 -3.50 15.70 -26.23
N THR A 234 -2.27 15.16 -26.16
CA THR A 234 -1.57 14.64 -27.33
C THR A 234 -2.20 13.33 -27.81
N GLN A 235 -2.57 12.43 -26.90
CA GLN A 235 -3.29 11.19 -27.23
C GLN A 235 -4.63 11.48 -27.91
N ASP A 236 -5.39 12.45 -27.41
CA ASP A 236 -6.66 12.87 -28.00
C ASP A 236 -6.45 13.38 -29.43
N SER A 237 -5.46 14.26 -29.63
CA SER A 237 -5.12 14.78 -30.96
C SER A 237 -4.71 13.68 -31.94
N LEU A 238 -3.89 12.72 -31.49
CA LEU A 238 -3.48 11.57 -32.30
C LEU A 238 -4.65 10.65 -32.63
N SER A 239 -5.61 10.49 -31.72
CA SER A 239 -6.81 9.68 -31.95
C SER A 239 -7.67 10.27 -33.09
N VAL A 240 -7.82 11.60 -33.13
CA VAL A 240 -8.54 12.31 -34.20
C VAL A 240 -7.83 12.13 -35.54
N ILE A 241 -6.52 12.39 -35.59
CA ILE A 241 -5.72 12.22 -36.82
C ILE A 241 -5.80 10.77 -37.33
N ARG A 242 -5.74 9.80 -36.42
CA ARG A 242 -5.88 8.38 -36.78
C ARG A 242 -7.24 8.10 -37.43
N GLN A 243 -8.32 8.65 -36.87
CA GLN A 243 -9.67 8.48 -37.42
C GLN A 243 -9.78 9.07 -38.83
N GLU A 244 -9.23 10.27 -39.06
CA GLU A 244 -9.19 10.88 -40.39
C GLU A 244 -8.45 10.01 -41.41
N LYS A 245 -7.31 9.42 -41.02
CA LYS A 245 -6.55 8.52 -41.89
C LYS A 245 -7.28 7.20 -42.18
N VAL A 246 -8.02 6.66 -41.21
CA VAL A 246 -8.86 5.46 -41.42
C VAL A 246 -9.97 5.76 -42.42
N VAL A 247 -10.68 6.88 -42.26
CA VAL A 247 -11.74 7.30 -43.20
C VAL A 247 -11.18 7.50 -44.61
N ALA A 248 -10.04 8.18 -44.74
CA ALA A 248 -9.39 8.39 -46.03
C ALA A 248 -8.99 7.05 -46.69
N ARG A 249 -8.42 6.12 -45.92
CA ARG A 249 -8.04 4.78 -46.39
C ARG A 249 -9.26 4.00 -46.89
N ASP A 250 -10.36 3.99 -46.13
CA ASP A 250 -11.55 3.22 -46.46
C ASP A 250 -12.26 3.78 -47.70
N SER A 251 -12.27 5.11 -47.85
CA SER A 251 -12.73 5.79 -49.06
C SER A 251 -11.91 5.37 -50.30
N ILE A 252 -10.58 5.40 -50.21
CA ILE A 252 -9.68 4.92 -51.28
C ILE A 252 -9.96 3.45 -51.61
N GLY A 253 -10.11 2.60 -50.59
CA GLY A 253 -10.43 1.18 -50.77
C GLY A 253 -11.75 0.96 -51.53
N SER A 254 -12.78 1.75 -51.24
CA SER A 254 -14.06 1.68 -51.94
C SER A 254 -13.95 2.03 -53.43
N ILE A 255 -13.13 3.03 -53.77
CA ILE A 255 -12.87 3.43 -55.16
C ILE A 255 -12.14 2.32 -55.90
N ILE A 256 -11.11 1.73 -55.28
CA ILE A 256 -10.36 0.61 -55.86
C ILE A 256 -11.30 -0.56 -56.17
N LYS A 257 -12.12 -0.98 -55.20
CA LYS A 257 -13.08 -2.07 -55.38
C LYS A 257 -14.05 -1.81 -56.55
N THR A 258 -14.60 -0.60 -56.60
CA THR A 258 -15.51 -0.18 -57.69
C THR A 258 -14.81 -0.27 -59.05
N MET A 259 -13.57 0.22 -59.14
CA MET A 259 -12.78 0.19 -60.38
C MET A 259 -12.43 -1.24 -60.81
N GLU A 260 -12.19 -2.15 -59.86
CA GLU A 260 -11.97 -3.57 -60.14
C GLU A 260 -13.24 -4.27 -60.65
N GLU A 261 -14.41 -3.96 -60.07
CA GLU A 261 -15.70 -4.48 -60.55
C GLU A 261 -16.02 -3.99 -61.97
N VAL A 262 -15.79 -2.71 -62.26
CA VAL A 262 -15.94 -2.15 -63.62
C VAL A 262 -15.01 -2.84 -64.61
N LYS A 263 -13.77 -3.16 -64.21
CA LYS A 263 -12.83 -3.90 -65.07
C LYS A 263 -13.27 -5.34 -65.34
N LYS A 264 -13.90 -6.02 -64.38
CA LYS A 264 -14.39 -7.40 -64.56
C LYS A 264 -15.61 -7.52 -65.47
N ASN A 265 -16.38 -6.44 -65.62
CA ASN A 265 -17.61 -6.40 -66.42
C ASN A 265 -17.40 -5.80 -67.82
N LYS A 266 -16.14 -5.61 -68.25
CA LYS A 266 -15.75 -5.30 -69.63
C LYS A 266 -15.12 -6.54 -70.27
#